data_AF-Q7XYJ6-F1
#
_entry.id   AF-Q7XYJ6-F1
#
_cell.length_a   1.000
_cell.length_b   1.000
_cell.length_c   1.000
_cell.angle_alpha   90.00
_cell.angle_beta   90.00
_cell.angle_gamma   90.00
#
_symmetry.space_group_name_H-M   'P 1'
#
loop_
_entity.id
_entity.type
_entity.pdbx_description
1 polymer ?
#
loop_
_entity_poly.entity_id
_entity_poly.type
_entity_poly.pdbx_seq_one_letter_code
_entity_poly.pdbx_strand_id
1 'polypeptide(L)'
;FTINKNPAVKENAHKIEVTVYVKDSKVIRGSVSSVSEYSSIDLVTDLVNRKLRKYKERKEGKRTASGVRTFYTNDISDSSDVEGAAVQGQDDVQQEEYSGIPEGYAPVEDVSVVRRKKFPMPPISIEDATLCLDYLDHDFYVFRNSETKEINVVYRRAEGGVGLIEPEQA
;
A
#
# COMPACT_ATOMS: atom_id res chain seq x y z
N PHE A 1 8.22 -6.61 33.30
CA PHE A 1 8.42 -6.53 31.84
C PHE A 1 7.27 -5.73 31.25
N THR A 2 7.51 -4.45 30.93
CA THR A 2 6.50 -3.61 30.26
C THR A 2 6.72 -3.75 28.77
N ILE A 3 5.84 -4.50 28.09
CA ILE A 3 5.91 -4.68 26.64
C ILE A 3 5.39 -3.38 26.02
N ASN A 4 6.27 -2.62 25.37
CA ASN A 4 5.86 -1.47 24.57
C ASN A 4 5.01 -1.97 23.40
N LYS A 5 3.71 -1.70 23.47
CA LYS A 5 2.74 -2.09 22.45
C LYS A 5 2.86 -1.12 21.27
N ASN A 6 3.01 -1.65 20.07
CA ASN A 6 3.10 -0.83 18.85
C ASN A 6 1.76 -0.09 18.62
N PRO A 7 1.71 1.26 18.66
CA PRO A 7 0.48 2.03 18.55
C PRO A 7 -0.23 1.88 17.19
N ALA A 8 0.47 1.35 16.16
CA ALA A 8 -0.14 1.04 14.87
C ALA A 8 -1.09 -0.19 14.89
N VAL A 9 -1.05 -1.01 15.95
CA VAL A 9 -1.89 -2.20 16.09
C VAL A 9 -3.12 -1.86 16.92
N LYS A 10 -4.26 -1.65 16.26
CA LYS A 10 -5.56 -1.38 16.91
C LYS A 10 -5.94 -2.55 17.82
N GLU A 11 -6.38 -2.26 19.04
CA GLU A 11 -6.85 -3.28 19.99
C GLU A 11 -8.09 -3.98 19.41
N ASN A 12 -8.10 -5.32 19.48
CA ASN A 12 -9.20 -6.20 19.05
C ASN A 12 -9.49 -6.27 17.53
N ALA A 13 -8.56 -5.87 16.67
CA ALA A 13 -8.67 -6.11 15.23
C ALA A 13 -8.03 -7.44 14.83
N HIS A 14 -8.79 -8.35 14.23
CA HIS A 14 -8.28 -9.56 13.60
C HIS A 14 -7.69 -9.22 12.23
N LYS A 15 -6.37 -9.38 12.08
CA LYS A 15 -5.68 -9.18 10.81
C LYS A 15 -5.37 -10.52 10.17
N ILE A 16 -5.95 -10.78 9.00
CA ILE A 16 -5.64 -11.93 8.17
C ILE A 16 -4.78 -11.47 6.99
N GLU A 17 -3.73 -12.23 6.70
CA GLU A 17 -2.85 -11.99 5.56
C GLU A 17 -2.69 -13.28 4.77
N VAL A 18 -3.04 -13.22 3.48
CA VAL A 18 -2.95 -14.35 2.54
C VAL A 18 -1.90 -14.03 1.50
N THR A 19 -0.98 -14.97 1.28
CA THR A 19 0.07 -14.88 0.26
C THR A 19 -0.07 -16.05 -0.70
N VAL A 20 -0.42 -15.77 -1.95
CA VAL A 20 -0.58 -16.76 -3.02
C VAL A 20 0.64 -16.70 -3.94
N TYR A 21 1.32 -17.83 -4.08
CA TYR A 21 2.42 -17.99 -5.03
C TYR A 21 1.87 -18.49 -6.36
N VAL A 22 2.15 -17.75 -7.43
CA VAL A 22 1.72 -18.10 -8.78
C VAL A 22 2.94 -18.58 -9.58
N LYS A 23 2.71 -19.21 -10.75
CA LYS A 23 3.76 -19.52 -11.71
C LYS A 23 4.60 -18.27 -12.02
N ASP A 24 5.87 -18.47 -12.37
CA ASP A 24 6.83 -17.43 -12.73
C ASP A 24 7.29 -16.55 -11.54
N SER A 25 7.32 -17.12 -10.33
CA SER A 25 7.79 -16.46 -9.10
C SER A 25 7.05 -15.18 -8.71
N LYS A 26 5.87 -14.95 -9.28
CA LYS A 26 5.00 -13.82 -8.93
C LYS A 26 4.20 -14.16 -7.66
N VAL A 27 4.04 -13.16 -6.80
CA VAL A 27 3.38 -13.30 -5.50
C VAL A 27 2.24 -12.31 -5.41
N ILE A 28 1.05 -12.80 -5.05
CA ILE A 28 -0.13 -11.98 -4.80
C ILE A 28 -0.41 -12.01 -3.32
N ARG A 29 -0.38 -10.85 -2.67
CA ARG A 29 -0.65 -10.72 -1.24
C ARG A 29 -1.93 -9.94 -1.00
N GLY A 30 -2.75 -10.39 -0.08
CA GLY A 30 -3.93 -9.68 0.38
C GLY A 30 -3.91 -9.60 1.91
N SER A 31 -4.12 -8.41 2.46
CA SER A 31 -4.27 -8.21 3.90
C SER A 31 -5.63 -7.56 4.17
N VAL A 32 -6.31 -8.02 5.22
CA VAL A 32 -7.58 -7.47 5.68
C VAL A 32 -7.57 -7.45 7.20
N SER A 33 -8.09 -6.37 7.80
CA SER A 33 -8.38 -6.30 9.22
C SER A 33 -9.87 -6.16 9.46
N SER A 34 -10.46 -7.00 10.31
CA SER A 34 -11.86 -6.91 10.70
C SER A 34 -12.04 -7.10 12.21
N VAL A 35 -13.28 -6.94 12.67
CA VAL A 35 -13.72 -7.14 14.05
C VAL A 35 -13.98 -8.61 14.41
N SER A 36 -14.11 -9.51 13.42
CA SER A 36 -14.37 -10.95 13.62
C SER A 36 -13.53 -11.81 12.67
N GLU A 37 -13.14 -13.01 13.12
CA GLU A 37 -12.37 -13.98 12.32
C GLU A 37 -13.13 -14.40 11.05
N TYR A 38 -14.38 -14.85 11.19
CA TYR A 38 -15.19 -15.33 10.06
C TYR A 38 -15.40 -14.23 9.01
N SER A 39 -15.73 -13.01 9.47
CA SER A 39 -15.87 -11.87 8.56
C SER A 39 -14.53 -11.52 7.87
N SER A 40 -13.40 -11.70 8.55
CA SER A 40 -12.08 -11.49 7.94
C SER A 40 -11.78 -12.52 6.85
N ILE A 41 -12.23 -13.77 7.01
CA ILE A 41 -12.06 -14.85 6.02
C ILE A 41 -12.86 -14.54 4.75
N ASP A 42 -14.11 -14.14 4.88
CA ASP A 42 -14.95 -13.81 3.72
C ASP A 42 -14.39 -12.58 2.97
N LEU A 43 -14.04 -11.53 3.70
CA LEU A 43 -13.46 -10.32 3.13
C LEU A 43 -12.12 -10.57 2.42
N VAL A 44 -11.23 -11.38 3.01
CA VAL A 44 -9.94 -11.70 2.36
C VAL A 44 -10.15 -12.60 1.15
N THR A 45 -11.14 -13.51 1.19
CA THR A 45 -11.50 -14.37 0.06
C THR A 45 -11.93 -13.53 -1.14
N ASP A 46 -12.81 -12.55 -0.93
CA ASP A 46 -13.25 -11.63 -1.98
C ASP A 46 -12.11 -10.79 -2.54
N LEU A 47 -11.23 -10.28 -1.65
CA LEU A 47 -10.08 -9.48 -2.04
C LEU A 47 -9.08 -10.29 -2.88
N VAL A 48 -8.76 -11.52 -2.45
CA VAL A 48 -7.85 -12.42 -3.18
C VAL A 48 -8.46 -12.85 -4.51
N ASN A 49 -9.73 -13.24 -4.55
CA ASN A 49 -10.44 -13.59 -5.78
C ASN A 49 -10.42 -12.44 -6.79
N ARG A 50 -10.67 -11.21 -6.34
CA ARG A 50 -10.59 -10.00 -7.18
C ARG A 50 -9.17 -9.77 -7.72
N LYS A 51 -8.14 -9.93 -6.88
CA LYS A 51 -6.73 -9.79 -7.30
C LYS A 51 -6.36 -10.86 -8.33
N LEU A 52 -6.74 -12.12 -8.10
CA LEU A 52 -6.50 -13.23 -9.03
C LEU A 52 -7.20 -13.03 -10.37
N ARG A 53 -8.46 -12.56 -10.36
CA ARG A 53 -9.20 -12.25 -11.59
C ARG A 53 -8.52 -11.16 -12.40
N LYS A 54 -8.18 -10.02 -11.77
CA LYS A 54 -7.45 -8.93 -12.44
C LYS A 54 -6.11 -9.40 -13.01
N TYR A 55 -5.38 -10.23 -12.26
CA TYR A 55 -4.11 -10.80 -12.72
C TYR A 55 -4.29 -11.69 -13.95
N LYS A 56 -5.30 -12.57 -13.94
CA LYS A 56 -5.65 -13.44 -15.07
C LYS A 56 -6.04 -12.63 -16.30
N GLU A 57 -6.96 -11.67 -16.15
CA GLU A 57 -7.44 -10.81 -17.23
C GLU A 57 -6.30 -10.01 -17.88
N ARG A 58 -5.35 -9.47 -17.08
CA ARG A 58 -4.18 -8.76 -17.63
C ARG A 58 -3.22 -9.70 -18.37
N LYS A 59 -3.06 -10.95 -17.92
CA LYS A 59 -2.23 -11.94 -18.60
C LYS A 59 -2.84 -12.39 -19.93
N GLU A 60 -4.17 -12.58 -19.95
CA GLU A 60 -4.91 -13.01 -21.14
C GLU A 60 -5.19 -11.86 -22.12
N GLY A 61 -5.28 -10.62 -21.63
CA GLY A 61 -5.56 -9.41 -22.40
C GLY A 61 -4.54 -9.04 -23.48
N LYS A 62 -3.40 -9.76 -23.59
CA LYS A 62 -2.51 -9.68 -24.76
C LYS A 62 -3.08 -10.41 -26.00
N ARG A 63 -4.20 -11.13 -25.89
CA ARG A 63 -4.82 -11.89 -27.01
C ARG A 63 -6.12 -11.30 -27.55
N THR A 64 -6.72 -10.32 -26.91
CA THR A 64 -8.02 -9.76 -27.31
C THR A 64 -8.12 -8.28 -26.96
N ALA A 65 -7.31 -7.44 -27.62
CA ALA A 65 -7.49 -6.00 -27.59
C ALA A 65 -8.48 -5.56 -28.68
N SER A 66 -9.78 -5.72 -28.43
CA SER A 66 -10.83 -4.92 -29.07
C SER A 66 -12.09 -5.00 -28.21
N GLY A 67 -12.52 -3.87 -27.64
CA GLY A 67 -13.78 -3.80 -26.89
C GLY A 67 -13.74 -2.92 -25.65
N VAL A 68 -13.76 -1.60 -25.87
CA VAL A 68 -14.45 -0.56 -25.08
C VAL A 68 -14.42 -0.70 -23.55
N ARG A 69 -13.57 0.10 -22.89
CA ARG A 69 -13.74 0.44 -21.47
C ARG A 69 -14.78 1.54 -21.34
N THR A 70 -15.99 1.17 -20.92
CA THR A 70 -16.94 2.11 -20.32
C THR A 70 -16.37 2.53 -18.95
N PHE A 71 -16.06 3.81 -18.83
CA PHE A 71 -15.70 4.44 -17.58
C PHE A 71 -16.95 4.47 -16.69
N TYR A 72 -16.90 3.80 -15.54
CA TYR A 72 -17.90 3.98 -14.49
C TYR A 72 -17.66 5.35 -13.86
N THR A 73 -18.53 6.33 -14.14
CA THR A 73 -18.71 7.52 -13.31
C THR A 73 -19.37 7.09 -12.00
N ASN A 74 -18.76 7.47 -10.89
CA ASN A 74 -19.26 7.21 -9.55
C ASN A 74 -20.15 8.40 -9.16
N ASP A 75 -21.41 8.39 -9.61
CA ASP A 75 -22.45 9.29 -9.13
C ASP A 75 -22.94 8.77 -7.77
N ILE A 76 -22.38 9.31 -6.69
CA ILE A 76 -22.99 9.25 -5.36
C ILE A 76 -23.87 10.50 -5.25
N SER A 77 -25.16 10.29 -5.47
CA SER A 77 -26.21 11.25 -5.20
C SER A 77 -26.40 11.43 -3.70
N ASP A 78 -26.13 12.67 -3.32
CA ASP A 78 -26.51 13.41 -2.13
C ASP A 78 -27.97 13.23 -1.69
N SER A 79 -28.20 13.13 -0.38
CA SER A 79 -29.41 13.66 0.29
C SER A 79 -29.14 13.77 1.79
N SER A 80 -28.75 14.99 2.18
CA SER A 80 -28.78 15.52 3.53
C SER A 80 -30.20 15.91 3.94
N ASP A 81 -30.63 15.52 5.15
CA ASP A 81 -31.74 16.13 5.87
C ASP A 81 -31.33 16.36 7.33
N VAL A 82 -30.88 17.57 7.67
CA VAL A 82 -31.27 18.22 8.95
C VAL A 82 -31.09 19.75 8.84
N GLU A 83 -32.21 20.46 8.73
CA GLU A 83 -32.40 21.86 9.17
C GLU A 83 -32.22 21.94 10.71
N GLY A 84 -31.80 22.99 11.41
CA GLY A 84 -31.37 24.35 11.13
C GLY A 84 -31.20 25.09 12.49
N ALA A 85 -30.77 26.36 12.40
CA ALA A 85 -30.88 27.46 13.38
C ALA A 85 -29.74 27.80 14.38
N ALA A 86 -29.16 28.99 14.12
CA ALA A 86 -28.67 30.07 15.03
C ALA A 86 -27.35 29.80 15.82
N VAL A 87 -26.39 30.70 16.05
CA VAL A 87 -26.40 32.14 16.44
C VAL A 87 -25.02 32.79 16.10
N GLN A 88 -25.03 34.12 16.03
CA GLN A 88 -24.01 35.16 15.80
C GLN A 88 -22.59 34.99 16.38
N GLY A 89 -21.61 35.39 15.55
CA GLY A 89 -20.52 36.37 15.78
C GLY A 89 -19.66 36.33 17.04
N GLN A 90 -18.34 36.18 16.86
CA GLN A 90 -17.30 37.16 17.26
C GLN A 90 -15.90 36.71 16.79
N ASP A 91 -15.17 37.68 16.25
CA ASP A 91 -13.72 37.63 16.05
C ASP A 91 -13.01 37.41 17.38
N ASP A 92 -12.00 36.54 17.42
CA ASP A 92 -10.82 36.69 18.28
C ASP A 92 -9.70 35.75 17.82
N VAL A 93 -8.68 36.36 17.21
CA VAL A 93 -7.40 35.73 16.85
C VAL A 93 -6.56 35.63 18.12
N GLN A 94 -6.23 34.41 18.55
CA GLN A 94 -5.18 34.18 19.54
C GLN A 94 -4.02 33.43 18.86
N GLN A 95 -2.93 34.15 18.65
CA GLN A 95 -1.62 33.63 18.30
C GLN A 95 -1.09 32.82 19.49
N GLU A 96 -0.92 31.51 19.31
CA GLU A 96 -0.11 30.71 20.23
C GLU A 96 1.33 30.63 19.73
N GLU A 97 2.20 31.12 20.61
CA GLU A 97 3.62 31.34 20.49
C GLU A 97 4.38 29.99 20.55
N TYR A 98 4.96 29.54 19.44
CA TYR A 98 5.80 28.34 19.40
C TYR A 98 7.20 28.67 19.93
N SER A 99 7.38 28.63 21.24
CA SER A 99 8.69 28.68 21.89
C SER A 99 8.96 27.36 22.62
N GLY A 100 9.83 26.52 22.05
CA GLY A 100 10.37 25.37 22.78
C GLY A 100 10.91 24.27 21.87
N ILE A 101 12.19 24.35 21.54
CA ILE A 101 12.96 23.18 21.10
C ILE A 101 13.07 22.25 22.31
N PRO A 102 12.59 20.99 22.28
CA PRO A 102 12.82 20.07 23.37
C PRO A 102 14.31 19.71 23.38
N GLU A 103 15.02 20.22 24.37
CA GLU A 103 16.39 19.88 24.70
C GLU A 103 16.44 18.41 25.16
N GLY A 104 16.92 17.52 24.30
CA GLY A 104 17.05 16.10 24.65
C GLY A 104 17.03 15.13 23.47
N TYR A 105 17.87 15.34 22.45
CA TYR A 105 18.22 14.25 21.54
C TYR A 105 19.17 13.30 22.28
N ALA A 106 18.59 12.31 22.98
CA ALA A 106 19.35 11.17 23.44
C ALA A 106 20.05 10.51 22.23
N PRO A 107 21.30 10.02 22.37
CA PRO A 107 21.97 9.32 21.29
C PRO A 107 21.09 8.15 20.86
N VAL A 108 20.75 8.08 19.57
CA VAL A 108 20.01 6.96 19.02
C VAL A 108 20.92 5.75 19.11
N GLU A 109 20.67 4.87 20.09
CA GLU A 109 21.38 3.60 20.27
C GLU A 109 21.29 2.76 18.99
N ASP A 110 22.42 2.10 18.67
CA ASP A 110 22.72 1.26 17.51
C ASP A 110 21.55 0.94 16.57
N VAL A 111 21.66 1.42 15.32
CA VAL A 111 20.80 1.01 14.20
C VAL A 111 21.06 -0.47 13.90
N SER A 112 20.45 -1.34 14.70
CA SER A 112 20.53 -2.78 14.55
C SER A 112 19.54 -3.23 13.48
N VAL A 113 19.98 -4.14 12.59
CA VAL A 113 19.12 -4.67 11.53
C VAL A 113 18.03 -5.54 12.16
N VAL A 114 16.83 -4.98 12.31
CA VAL A 114 15.69 -5.60 13.01
C VAL A 114 15.15 -6.83 12.27
N ARG A 115 15.24 -6.88 10.93
CA ARG A 115 14.72 -7.99 10.12
C ARG A 115 15.45 -8.11 8.80
N ARG A 116 15.75 -9.35 8.38
CA ARG A 116 16.31 -9.66 7.05
C ARG A 116 15.31 -10.47 6.23
N LYS A 117 15.01 -10.03 5.00
CA LYS A 117 14.18 -10.79 4.04
C LYS A 117 15.04 -11.15 2.83
N LYS A 118 15.29 -12.45 2.65
CA LYS A 118 15.92 -12.99 1.43
C LYS A 118 14.83 -13.59 0.55
N PHE A 119 14.88 -13.32 -0.75
CA PHE A 119 13.96 -13.88 -1.73
C PHE A 119 14.66 -14.03 -3.09
N PRO A 120 14.25 -15.01 -3.92
CA PRO A 120 14.80 -15.16 -5.26
C PRO A 120 14.45 -13.94 -6.13
N MET A 121 15.42 -13.45 -6.89
CA MET A 121 15.28 -12.26 -7.74
C MET A 121 15.57 -12.63 -9.21
N PRO A 122 14.64 -13.34 -9.88
CA PRO A 122 14.74 -13.55 -11.32
C PRO A 122 14.73 -12.19 -12.05
N PRO A 123 15.40 -12.09 -13.22
CA PRO A 123 15.37 -10.87 -13.99
C PRO A 123 13.97 -10.66 -14.59
N ILE A 124 13.38 -9.49 -14.39
CA ILE A 124 12.04 -9.14 -14.87
C ILE A 124 12.02 -7.76 -15.52
N SER A 125 11.02 -7.49 -16.36
CA SER A 125 10.85 -6.17 -16.98
C SER A 125 10.29 -5.15 -15.98
N ILE A 126 10.45 -3.86 -16.30
CA ILE A 126 9.90 -2.76 -15.51
C ILE A 126 8.37 -2.89 -15.40
N GLU A 127 7.69 -3.26 -16.49
CA GLU A 127 6.24 -3.49 -16.50
C GLU A 127 5.81 -4.63 -15.55
N ASP A 128 6.58 -5.71 -15.52
CA ASP A 128 6.31 -6.82 -14.60
C ASP A 128 6.61 -6.43 -13.14
N ALA A 129 7.58 -5.55 -12.92
CA ALA A 129 7.89 -5.01 -11.59
C ALA A 129 6.79 -4.08 -11.07
N THR A 130 6.24 -3.20 -11.91
CA THR A 130 5.09 -2.35 -11.54
C THR A 130 3.86 -3.20 -11.21
N LEU A 131 3.64 -4.27 -11.98
CA LEU A 131 2.61 -5.27 -11.69
C LEU A 131 2.82 -5.89 -10.29
N CYS A 132 4.03 -6.31 -9.98
CA CYS A 132 4.35 -6.86 -8.67
C CYS A 132 4.09 -5.85 -7.54
N LEU A 133 4.41 -4.56 -7.73
CA LEU A 133 4.11 -3.49 -6.77
C LEU A 133 2.60 -3.35 -6.51
N ASP A 134 1.74 -3.57 -7.51
CA ASP A 134 0.28 -3.51 -7.35
C ASP A 134 -0.28 -4.71 -6.56
N TYR A 135 0.32 -5.88 -6.71
CA TYR A 135 -0.17 -7.12 -6.08
C TYR A 135 0.52 -7.46 -4.76
N LEU A 136 1.67 -6.85 -4.49
CA LEU A 136 2.34 -6.90 -3.20
C LEU A 136 1.85 -5.75 -2.31
N ASP A 137 1.63 -6.06 -1.04
CA ASP A 137 1.28 -5.08 -0.01
C ASP A 137 2.56 -4.38 0.49
N HIS A 138 3.29 -3.75 -0.44
CA HIS A 138 4.54 -3.05 -0.21
C HIS A 138 4.55 -1.72 -0.98
N ASP A 139 5.22 -0.70 -0.44
CA ASP A 139 5.34 0.63 -1.07
C ASP A 139 6.43 0.68 -2.14
N PHE A 140 7.34 -0.30 -2.09
CA PHE A 140 8.42 -0.46 -3.04
C PHE A 140 8.59 -1.95 -3.41
N TYR A 141 9.16 -2.17 -4.58
CA TYR A 141 9.52 -3.48 -5.09
C TYR A 141 10.92 -3.43 -5.69
N VAL A 142 11.83 -4.20 -5.09
CA VAL A 142 13.20 -4.36 -5.57
C VAL A 142 13.23 -5.53 -6.54
N PHE A 143 13.82 -5.32 -7.70
CA PHE A 143 13.92 -6.34 -8.75
C PHE A 143 15.22 -6.21 -9.50
N ARG A 144 15.58 -7.27 -10.23
CA ARG A 144 16.66 -7.22 -11.20
C ARG A 144 16.06 -6.93 -12.57
N ASN A 145 16.49 -5.85 -13.22
CA ASN A 145 15.99 -5.48 -14.54
C ASN A 145 16.43 -6.54 -15.58
N SER A 146 15.51 -6.96 -16.44
CA SER A 146 15.79 -7.94 -17.49
C SER A 146 16.74 -7.43 -18.57
N GLU A 147 16.75 -6.12 -18.82
CA GLU A 147 17.55 -5.45 -19.85
C GLU A 147 18.95 -5.10 -19.33
N THR A 148 19.03 -4.32 -18.26
CA THR A 148 20.32 -3.85 -17.72
C THR A 148 21.02 -4.89 -16.83
N LYS A 149 20.28 -5.91 -16.34
CA LYS A 149 20.73 -6.88 -15.31
C LYS A 149 21.09 -6.27 -13.96
N GLU A 150 20.82 -4.97 -13.77
CA GLU A 150 21.07 -4.24 -12.54
C GLU A 150 19.87 -4.32 -11.59
N ILE A 151 20.09 -3.95 -10.33
CA ILE A 151 19.05 -3.95 -9.30
C ILE A 151 18.34 -2.61 -9.34
N ASN A 152 17.06 -2.63 -9.71
CA ASN A 152 16.21 -1.45 -9.76
C ASN A 152 15.14 -1.53 -8.67
N VAL A 153 14.62 -0.37 -8.28
CA VAL A 153 13.52 -0.27 -7.30
C VAL A 153 12.37 0.52 -7.91
N VAL A 154 11.19 -0.09 -7.95
CA VAL A 154 9.94 0.57 -8.32
C VAL A 154 9.16 0.90 -7.05
N TYR A 155 8.62 2.11 -6.92
CA TYR A 155 7.92 2.55 -5.69
C TYR A 155 6.71 3.46 -5.99
N ARG A 156 5.77 3.56 -5.05
CA ARG A 156 4.66 4.53 -5.12
C ARG A 156 5.10 5.89 -4.59
N ARG A 157 4.85 6.95 -5.34
CA ARG A 157 5.08 8.33 -4.87
C ARG A 157 3.92 8.81 -4.01
N ALA A 158 4.19 9.67 -3.03
CA ALA A 158 3.17 10.27 -2.18
C ALA A 158 2.17 11.12 -2.98
N GLU A 159 2.66 11.88 -3.96
CA GLU A 159 1.87 12.70 -4.88
C GLU A 159 1.13 11.88 -5.97
N GLY A 160 1.22 10.54 -5.92
CA GLY A 160 0.69 9.64 -6.93
C GLY A 160 1.67 9.28 -8.05
N GLY A 161 1.36 8.20 -8.77
CA GLY A 161 2.21 7.65 -9.82
C GLY A 161 3.28 6.68 -9.31
N VAL A 162 4.06 6.15 -10.26
CA VAL A 162 5.10 5.14 -10.03
C VAL A 162 6.47 5.76 -10.27
N GLY A 163 7.37 5.65 -9.30
CA GLY A 163 8.78 6.03 -9.42
C GLY A 163 9.67 4.82 -9.71
N LEU A 164 10.79 5.07 -10.37
CA LEU A 164 11.84 4.10 -10.67
C LEU A 164 13.17 4.65 -10.13
N ILE A 165 13.90 3.83 -9.38
CA ILE A 165 15.27 4.11 -8.92
C ILE A 165 16.18 3.12 -9.64
N GLU A 166 17.18 3.66 -10.31
CA GLU A 166 18.22 2.90 -11.02
C GLU A 166 19.58 3.24 -10.42
N PRO A 167 20.46 2.26 -10.19
CA PRO A 167 21.80 2.50 -9.71
C PRO A 167 22.66 2.97 -10.89
N GLU A 168 23.30 4.13 -10.75
CA GLU A 168 24.34 4.57 -11.67
C GLU A 168 25.70 4.27 -11.04
N GLN A 169 26.63 3.67 -11.81
CA GLN A 169 28.01 3.52 -11.35
C GLN A 169 28.68 4.90 -11.36
N ALA A 170 29.27 5.27 -10.23
CA ALA A 170 30.05 6.50 -10.06
C ALA A 170 31.43 6.41 -10.71
#